data_AF-A0A1J3D495-F1
#
_entry.id   AF-A0A1J3D495-F1
#
_cell.length_a   1.000
_cell.length_b   1.000
_cell.length_c   1.000
_cell.angle_alpha   90.00
_cell.angle_beta   90.00
_cell.angle_gamma   90.00
#
_symmetry.space_group_name_H-M   'P 1'
#
loop_
_entity.id
_entity.type
_entity.pdbx_description
1 polymer ?
#
loop_
_entity_poly.entity_id
_entity_poly.type
_entity_poly.pdbx_seq_one_letter_code
_entity_poly.pdbx_strand_id
1 'polypeptide(L)'
;EGRTRRERESMGCATSAYVVVGRKDKKRTIQESVVFVLQLRVPVQSDLQRQLKGVAPKTTIDRLTCLRNQIQLVAEDTGGSAISELRTALEEYLSLLTGLVKKKNDGMEGCVEFKWKTLGDGRRGDICFTNLWMEILAVIHMMAALVLTEANSLMIPKDCSASGNGVRVVSTDCRRDAVDLLLKASGYLEFCVREILTRFPFDIKSKLPDDMQESVIQTLSIQALGQGT
;
A
#
# COMPACT_ATOMS: atom_id res chain seq x y z
N GLU A 1 35.49 51.14 38.79
CA GLU A 1 34.05 50.77 38.81
C GLU A 1 33.71 50.15 37.46
N GLY A 2 33.02 49.02 37.28
CA GLY A 2 32.02 48.40 38.13
C GLY A 2 30.65 48.47 37.45
N ARG A 3 30.25 47.38 36.76
CA ARG A 3 28.88 46.87 36.54
C ARG A 3 27.94 47.43 35.43
N THR A 4 27.68 46.52 34.46
CA THR A 4 26.39 45.95 34.00
C THR A 4 25.32 46.75 33.24
N ARG A 5 25.08 46.26 32.00
CA ARG A 5 23.82 45.71 31.43
C ARG A 5 22.65 46.69 31.13
N ARG A 6 22.30 46.79 29.82
CA ARG A 6 20.98 46.42 29.28
C ARG A 6 20.94 46.48 27.75
N GLU A 7 20.36 45.44 27.17
CA GLU A 7 19.95 45.33 25.77
C GLU A 7 18.96 46.41 25.38
N ARG A 8 19.04 46.85 24.11
CA ARG A 8 17.88 46.97 23.23
C ARG A 8 18.32 46.53 21.84
N GLU A 9 18.01 45.27 21.53
CA GLU A 9 17.90 44.81 20.16
C GLU A 9 16.75 45.58 19.51
N SER A 10 17.04 46.29 18.42
CA SER A 10 16.02 46.83 17.53
C SER A 10 15.97 45.92 16.31
N MET A 11 14.89 45.17 16.19
CA MET A 11 14.48 44.47 14.98
C MET A 11 14.45 45.46 13.81
N GLY A 12 15.11 45.10 12.72
CA GLY A 12 15.06 45.80 11.45
C GLY A 12 15.23 44.80 10.32
N CYS A 13 14.11 44.28 9.82
CA CYS A 13 14.03 43.48 8.61
C CYS A 13 14.51 44.32 7.42
N ALA A 14 15.67 43.98 6.83
CA ALA A 14 16.12 44.56 5.58
C ALA A 14 15.87 43.57 4.43
N THR A 15 14.76 43.80 3.72
CA THR A 15 14.41 43.15 2.45
C THR A 15 15.49 43.47 1.42
N SER A 16 16.29 42.48 1.02
CA SER A 16 17.21 42.64 -0.11
C SER A 16 16.52 42.20 -1.40
N ALA A 17 15.89 43.16 -2.08
CA ALA A 17 15.46 42.99 -3.46
C ALA A 17 16.66 43.24 -4.38
N TYR A 18 17.29 42.18 -4.88
CA TYR A 18 18.17 42.29 -6.05
C TYR A 18 17.32 42.20 -7.31
N VAL A 19 17.14 43.34 -7.98
CA VAL A 19 16.73 43.41 -9.38
C VAL A 19 17.85 42.77 -10.21
N VAL A 20 17.64 41.54 -10.68
CA VAL A 20 18.48 40.92 -11.70
C VAL A 20 17.66 40.76 -12.97
N VAL A 21 18.03 41.61 -13.93
CA VAL A 21 17.68 41.57 -15.34
C VAL A 21 17.84 40.15 -15.92
N GLY A 22 16.79 39.67 -16.59
CA GLY A 22 16.84 38.67 -17.65
C GLY A 22 17.52 37.33 -17.34
N ARG A 23 16.78 36.38 -16.76
CA ARG A 23 17.08 34.95 -16.93
C ARG A 23 15.79 34.19 -17.24
N LYS A 24 15.76 33.61 -18.45
CA LYS A 24 14.78 32.62 -18.91
C LYS A 24 14.38 31.70 -17.76
N ASP A 25 13.08 31.57 -17.53
CA ASP A 25 12.50 30.50 -16.72
C ASP A 25 13.08 29.16 -17.20
N LYS A 26 14.13 28.69 -16.52
CA LYS A 26 14.48 27.28 -16.55
C LYS A 26 13.33 26.60 -15.82
N LYS A 27 12.30 26.19 -16.58
CA LYS A 27 11.34 25.19 -16.15
C LYS A 27 12.16 24.10 -15.46
N ARG A 28 12.07 24.03 -14.13
CA ARG A 28 12.60 22.91 -13.36
C ARG A 28 11.81 21.71 -13.87
N THR A 29 12.41 20.95 -14.78
CA THR A 29 11.93 19.63 -15.13
C THR A 29 12.01 18.83 -13.84
N ILE A 30 10.88 18.70 -13.15
CA ILE A 30 10.76 17.83 -11.98
C ILE A 30 11.07 16.43 -12.50
N GLN A 31 12.16 15.88 -11.98
CA GLN A 31 12.66 14.57 -12.36
C GLN A 31 11.56 13.53 -12.09
N GLU A 32 11.30 12.66 -13.06
CA GLU A 32 10.37 11.54 -12.94
C GLU A 32 10.72 10.75 -11.67
N SER A 33 9.89 10.90 -10.64
CA SER A 33 9.99 10.10 -9.42
C SER A 33 9.32 8.77 -9.73
N VAL A 34 10.10 7.71 -9.83
CA VAL A 34 9.53 6.35 -9.87
C VAL A 34 8.97 6.08 -8.47
N VAL A 35 7.65 5.92 -8.42
CA VAL A 35 6.86 5.72 -7.20
C VAL A 35 6.77 4.21 -6.91
N PHE A 36 6.72 3.88 -5.62
CA PHE A 36 6.71 2.56 -4.96
C PHE A 36 6.44 1.31 -5.79
N VAL A 37 7.18 0.25 -5.49
CA VAL A 37 6.84 -1.11 -5.92
C VAL A 37 6.66 -1.99 -4.69
N LEU A 38 5.42 -2.09 -4.22
CA LEU A 38 5.01 -3.23 -3.38
C LEU A 38 4.87 -4.45 -4.29
N GLN A 39 5.36 -5.60 -3.85
CA GLN A 39 5.14 -6.83 -4.60
C GLN A 39 3.67 -7.26 -4.52
N LEU A 40 3.07 -7.52 -5.69
CA LEU A 40 1.75 -8.15 -5.75
C LEU A 40 1.89 -9.61 -5.35
N ARG A 41 1.01 -10.06 -4.45
CA ARG A 41 0.88 -11.46 -4.05
C ARG A 41 -0.51 -11.94 -4.33
N VAL A 42 -0.64 -13.20 -4.72
CA VAL A 42 -1.94 -13.82 -5.00
C VAL A 42 -2.18 -15.00 -4.07
N PRO A 43 -3.43 -15.20 -3.65
CA PRO A 43 -3.78 -16.38 -2.86
C PRO A 43 -3.60 -17.63 -3.71
N VAL A 44 -3.07 -18.69 -3.11
CA VAL A 44 -2.96 -20.03 -3.70
C VAL A 44 -4.12 -20.87 -3.20
N GLN A 45 -4.85 -21.56 -4.08
CA GLN A 45 -5.98 -22.42 -3.70
C GLN A 45 -5.77 -23.21 -2.41
N SER A 46 -6.77 -23.19 -1.55
CA SER A 46 -6.74 -23.82 -0.22
C SER A 46 -8.12 -24.39 0.09
N ASP A 47 -8.17 -25.54 0.76
CA ASP A 47 -9.42 -26.21 1.14
C ASP A 47 -10.05 -25.54 2.38
N LEU A 48 -10.58 -24.33 2.19
CA LEU A 48 -11.24 -23.57 3.25
C LEU A 48 -12.52 -24.26 3.76
N GLN A 49 -13.18 -25.05 2.91
CA GLN A 49 -14.36 -25.83 3.28
C GLN A 49 -14.04 -26.82 4.40
N ARG A 50 -12.92 -27.55 4.28
CA ARG A 50 -12.47 -28.45 5.33
C ARG A 50 -11.97 -27.70 6.56
N GLN A 51 -11.14 -26.67 6.37
CA GLN A 51 -10.47 -25.96 7.47
C GLN A 51 -11.44 -25.16 8.35
N LEU A 52 -12.48 -24.56 7.76
CA LEU A 52 -13.47 -23.73 8.48
C LEU A 52 -14.74 -24.50 8.84
N LYS A 53 -14.78 -25.82 8.66
CA LYS A 53 -15.96 -26.62 8.98
C LYS A 53 -16.32 -26.48 10.47
N GLY A 54 -17.57 -26.15 10.76
CA GLY A 54 -18.05 -25.95 12.14
C GLY A 54 -17.65 -24.60 12.77
N VAL A 55 -16.86 -23.79 12.07
CA VAL A 55 -16.43 -22.46 12.51
C VAL A 55 -17.42 -21.38 12.06
N ALA A 56 -17.85 -21.48 10.81
CA ALA A 56 -18.72 -20.52 10.15
C ALA A 56 -19.86 -21.22 9.40
N PRO A 57 -20.96 -20.51 9.08
CA PRO A 57 -22.00 -21.03 8.22
C PRO A 57 -21.42 -21.46 6.86
N LYS A 58 -21.93 -22.55 6.29
CA LYS A 58 -21.49 -23.06 4.99
C LYS A 58 -21.53 -21.98 3.90
N THR A 59 -22.58 -21.16 3.89
CA THR A 59 -22.74 -20.04 2.94
C THR A 59 -21.59 -19.03 3.02
N THR A 60 -21.10 -18.72 4.22
CA THR A 60 -19.95 -17.83 4.42
C THR A 60 -18.66 -18.46 3.91
N ILE A 61 -18.45 -19.76 4.17
CA ILE A 61 -17.26 -20.49 3.74
C ILE A 61 -17.22 -20.62 2.21
N ASP A 62 -18.38 -20.92 1.60
CA ASP A 62 -18.51 -21.00 0.15
C ASP A 62 -18.23 -19.63 -0.49
N ARG A 63 -18.72 -18.54 0.11
CA ARG A 63 -18.43 -17.17 -0.37
C ARG A 63 -16.97 -16.79 -0.22
N LEU A 64 -16.33 -17.09 0.92
CA LEU A 64 -14.88 -16.90 1.11
C LEU A 64 -14.07 -17.66 0.07
N THR A 65 -14.42 -18.92 -0.18
CA THR A 65 -13.76 -19.76 -1.19
C THR A 65 -13.92 -19.19 -2.59
N CYS A 66 -15.14 -18.76 -2.94
CA CYS A 66 -15.45 -18.14 -4.22
C CYS A 66 -14.62 -16.86 -4.46
N LEU A 67 -14.64 -15.93 -3.50
CA LEU A 67 -13.90 -14.66 -3.59
C LEU A 67 -12.39 -14.91 -3.67
N ARG A 68 -11.86 -15.82 -2.86
CA ARG A 68 -10.43 -16.14 -2.85
C ARG A 68 -9.98 -16.73 -4.20
N ASN A 69 -10.79 -17.60 -4.79
CA ASN A 69 -10.54 -18.12 -6.14
C ASN A 69 -10.66 -17.04 -7.21
N GLN A 70 -11.64 -16.14 -7.11
CA GLN A 70 -11.79 -15.01 -8.02
C GLN A 70 -10.57 -14.09 -7.97
N ILE A 71 -10.10 -13.71 -6.77
CA ILE A 71 -8.90 -12.88 -6.59
C ILE A 71 -7.69 -13.55 -7.25
N GLN A 72 -7.49 -14.86 -7.03
CA GLN A 72 -6.41 -15.60 -7.66
C GLN A 72 -6.51 -15.55 -9.18
N LEU A 73 -7.66 -15.94 -9.75
CA LEU A 73 -7.86 -16.04 -11.19
C LEU A 73 -7.68 -14.69 -11.89
N VAL A 74 -8.33 -13.63 -11.37
CA VAL A 74 -8.25 -12.28 -11.96
C VAL A 74 -6.83 -11.75 -11.89
N ALA A 75 -6.12 -11.95 -10.76
CA ALA A 75 -4.76 -11.45 -10.62
C ALA A 75 -3.77 -12.20 -11.52
N GLU A 76 -3.92 -13.51 -11.68
CA GLU A 76 -3.08 -14.33 -12.55
C GLU A 76 -3.33 -14.04 -14.04
N ASP A 77 -4.60 -13.91 -14.45
CA ASP A 77 -4.98 -13.66 -15.85
C ASP A 77 -4.56 -12.26 -16.32
N THR A 78 -4.69 -11.26 -15.44
CA THR A 78 -4.44 -9.86 -15.81
C THR A 78 -3.06 -9.36 -15.39
N GLY A 79 -2.25 -10.21 -14.75
CA GLY A 79 -0.99 -9.79 -14.12
C GLY A 79 -1.19 -8.69 -13.07
N GLY A 80 -2.37 -8.63 -12.44
CA GLY A 80 -2.74 -7.61 -11.46
C GLY A 80 -3.22 -6.28 -12.06
N SER A 81 -3.39 -6.18 -13.38
CA SER A 81 -3.82 -4.94 -14.03
C SER A 81 -5.32 -4.65 -13.91
N ALA A 82 -6.16 -5.64 -13.60
CA ALA A 82 -7.59 -5.45 -13.30
C ALA A 82 -7.84 -4.91 -11.87
N ILE A 83 -7.29 -3.72 -11.61
CA ILE A 83 -7.24 -3.10 -10.27
C ILE A 83 -8.64 -2.94 -9.65
N SER A 84 -9.64 -2.47 -10.40
CA SER A 84 -11.00 -2.27 -9.88
C SER A 84 -11.65 -3.58 -9.45
N GLU A 85 -11.56 -4.62 -10.29
CA GLU A 85 -12.16 -5.94 -10.02
C GLU A 85 -11.51 -6.61 -8.81
N LEU A 86 -10.17 -6.54 -8.73
CA LEU A 86 -9.40 -7.06 -7.60
C LEU A 86 -9.74 -6.30 -6.32
N ARG A 87 -9.82 -4.97 -6.35
CA ARG A 87 -10.17 -4.17 -5.16
C ARG A 87 -11.56 -4.51 -4.64
N THR A 88 -12.57 -4.60 -5.51
CA THR A 88 -13.93 -4.98 -5.09
C THR A 88 -13.95 -6.37 -4.46
N ALA A 89 -13.27 -7.35 -5.07
CA ALA A 89 -13.20 -8.70 -4.52
C ALA A 89 -12.47 -8.75 -3.16
N LEU A 90 -11.36 -8.00 -3.02
CA LEU A 90 -10.60 -7.90 -1.78
C LEU A 90 -11.39 -7.20 -0.66
N GLU A 91 -12.13 -6.14 -0.96
CA GLU A 91 -12.98 -5.43 0.01
C GLU A 91 -14.10 -6.34 0.53
N GLU A 92 -14.76 -7.08 -0.37
CA GLU A 92 -15.79 -8.05 0.04
C GLU A 92 -15.19 -9.19 0.87
N TYR A 93 -14.05 -9.73 0.43
CA TYR A 93 -13.34 -10.80 1.14
C TYR A 93 -12.90 -10.37 2.55
N LEU A 94 -12.34 -9.16 2.68
CA LEU A 94 -11.93 -8.57 3.95
C LEU A 94 -13.12 -8.39 4.91
N SER A 95 -14.27 -7.98 4.39
CA SER A 95 -15.50 -7.87 5.18
C SER A 95 -15.90 -9.21 5.82
N LEU A 96 -15.81 -10.30 5.07
CA LEU A 96 -16.09 -11.65 5.60
C LEU A 96 -15.04 -12.09 6.62
N LEU A 97 -13.74 -11.89 6.34
CA LEU A 97 -12.66 -12.26 7.26
C LEU A 97 -12.75 -11.51 8.60
N THR A 98 -13.01 -10.20 8.55
CA THR A 98 -13.18 -9.40 9.77
C THR A 98 -14.43 -9.82 10.56
N GLY A 99 -15.49 -10.25 9.88
CA GLY A 99 -16.66 -10.87 10.50
C GLY A 99 -16.33 -12.17 11.26
N LEU A 100 -15.45 -13.01 10.70
CA LEU A 100 -14.99 -14.23 11.38
C LEU A 100 -14.15 -13.92 12.61
N VAL A 101 -13.21 -12.97 12.50
CA VAL A 101 -12.33 -12.56 13.60
C VAL A 101 -13.12 -11.92 14.75
N LYS A 102 -14.14 -11.11 14.48
CA LYS A 102 -14.99 -10.53 15.53
C LYS A 102 -15.79 -11.59 16.31
N LYS A 103 -16.14 -12.70 15.66
CA LYS A 103 -16.91 -13.79 16.27
C LYS A 103 -16.05 -14.70 17.15
N LYS A 104 -14.76 -14.83 16.85
CA LYS A 104 -13.79 -15.65 17.59
C LYS A 104 -12.65 -14.78 18.09
N ASN A 105 -12.66 -14.47 19.38
CA ASN A 105 -11.73 -13.56 20.06
C ASN A 105 -10.22 -13.86 19.94
N ASP A 106 -9.76 -14.93 19.27
CA ASP A 106 -8.34 -15.35 19.24
C ASP A 106 -7.68 -15.48 17.86
N GLY A 107 -8.35 -15.18 16.75
CA GLY A 107 -7.71 -15.25 15.42
C GLY A 107 -7.42 -16.65 14.87
N MET A 108 -7.92 -17.72 15.52
CA MET A 108 -7.89 -19.11 15.04
C MET A 108 -6.51 -19.64 14.63
N GLU A 109 -5.52 -19.40 15.47
CA GLU A 109 -4.16 -19.85 15.20
C GLU A 109 -4.07 -21.38 15.06
N GLY A 110 -3.44 -21.85 13.99
CA GLY A 110 -3.20 -23.26 13.70
C GLY A 110 -4.40 -24.04 13.16
N CYS A 111 -5.59 -23.43 13.08
CA CYS A 111 -6.80 -24.07 12.56
C CYS A 111 -6.98 -23.90 11.04
N VAL A 112 -6.25 -22.97 10.44
CA VAL A 112 -6.36 -22.57 9.05
C VAL A 112 -4.98 -22.40 8.45
N GLU A 113 -4.82 -22.76 7.19
CA GLU A 113 -3.61 -22.63 6.39
C GLU A 113 -3.97 -21.85 5.12
N PHE A 114 -3.53 -20.61 5.06
CA PHE A 114 -3.66 -19.75 3.88
C PHE A 114 -2.32 -19.61 3.18
N LYS A 115 -2.27 -19.96 1.90
CA LYS A 115 -1.04 -19.86 1.10
C LYS A 115 -1.10 -18.68 0.16
N TRP A 116 -0.01 -17.93 0.06
CA TRP A 116 0.16 -16.80 -0.86
C TRP A 116 1.48 -16.93 -1.61
N LYS A 117 1.48 -16.53 -2.87
CA LYS A 117 2.69 -16.52 -3.71
C LYS A 117 2.89 -15.14 -4.32
N THR A 118 4.14 -14.78 -4.60
CA THR A 118 4.45 -13.55 -5.35
C THR A 118 4.02 -13.71 -6.81
N LEU A 119 3.35 -12.68 -7.34
CA LEU A 119 2.92 -12.62 -8.73
C LEU A 119 4.13 -12.32 -9.63
N GLY A 120 4.36 -13.14 -10.65
CA GLY A 120 5.37 -12.90 -11.70
C GLY A 120 6.78 -13.43 -11.43
N ASP A 121 7.17 -13.77 -10.19
CA ASP A 121 8.48 -14.37 -9.89
C ASP A 121 8.34 -15.67 -9.11
N GLY A 122 8.67 -16.80 -9.74
CA GLY A 122 8.71 -18.12 -9.11
C GLY A 122 9.91 -18.35 -8.19
N ARG A 123 10.80 -17.35 -8.01
CA ARG A 123 11.98 -17.46 -7.12
C ARG A 123 11.70 -17.10 -5.67
N ARG A 124 10.66 -16.32 -5.38
CA ARG A 124 10.25 -16.02 -4.00
C ARG A 124 9.23 -17.08 -3.56
N GLY A 125 9.57 -17.80 -2.50
CA GLY A 125 8.79 -18.94 -2.03
C GLY A 125 7.38 -18.58 -1.60
N ASP A 126 6.49 -19.57 -1.68
CA ASP A 126 5.15 -19.49 -1.13
C ASP A 126 5.22 -19.23 0.37
N ILE A 127 4.33 -18.36 0.84
CA ILE A 127 4.20 -18.03 2.25
C ILE A 127 2.94 -18.70 2.76
N CYS A 128 3.09 -19.33 3.92
CA CYS A 128 2.00 -19.99 4.59
C CYS A 128 1.64 -19.21 5.86
N PHE A 129 0.38 -18.83 5.95
CA PHE A 129 -0.21 -18.13 7.07
C PHE A 129 -1.12 -19.06 7.84
N THR A 130 -0.87 -19.21 9.14
CA THR A 130 -1.58 -20.16 10.00
C THR A 130 -2.67 -19.52 10.85
N ASN A 131 -2.92 -18.23 10.68
CA ASN A 131 -3.93 -17.49 11.43
C ASN A 131 -4.68 -16.48 10.53
N LEU A 132 -5.87 -16.07 10.96
CA LEU A 132 -6.73 -15.15 10.19
C LEU A 132 -6.16 -13.73 10.11
N TRP A 133 -5.41 -13.29 11.10
CA TRP A 133 -4.82 -11.96 11.11
C TRP A 133 -3.72 -11.78 10.05
N MET A 134 -2.96 -12.85 9.76
CA MET A 134 -2.00 -12.90 8.68
C MET A 134 -2.68 -12.89 7.31
N GLU A 135 -3.81 -13.60 7.16
CA GLU A 135 -4.61 -13.51 5.94
C GLU A 135 -5.11 -12.08 5.72
N ILE A 136 -5.63 -11.43 6.77
CA ILE A 136 -6.04 -10.02 6.73
C ILE A 136 -4.85 -9.11 6.37
N LEU A 137 -3.67 -9.35 6.95
CA LEU A 137 -2.46 -8.59 6.62
C LEU A 137 -2.11 -8.71 5.13
N ALA A 138 -2.15 -9.93 4.57
CA ALA A 138 -1.86 -10.18 3.16
C ALA A 138 -2.86 -9.49 2.23
N VAL A 139 -4.15 -9.53 2.58
CA VAL A 139 -5.23 -8.85 1.83
C VAL A 139 -5.01 -7.34 1.81
N ILE A 140 -4.80 -6.71 2.98
CA ILE A 140 -4.60 -5.25 3.06
C ILE A 140 -3.29 -4.84 2.39
N HIS A 141 -2.23 -5.65 2.51
CA HIS A 141 -0.98 -5.43 1.79
C HIS A 141 -1.19 -5.47 0.27
N MET A 142 -1.97 -6.43 -0.25
CA MET A 142 -2.33 -6.48 -1.67
C MET A 142 -3.17 -5.27 -2.10
N MET A 143 -4.12 -4.83 -1.28
CA MET A 143 -4.89 -3.61 -1.55
C MET A 143 -4.00 -2.38 -1.63
N ALA A 144 -3.01 -2.24 -0.72
CA ALA A 144 -2.02 -1.18 -0.79
C ALA A 144 -1.17 -1.26 -2.07
N ALA A 145 -0.72 -2.46 -2.44
CA ALA A 145 0.04 -2.70 -3.67
C ALA A 145 -0.73 -2.27 -4.93
N LEU A 146 -2.02 -2.60 -5.02
CA LEU A 146 -2.88 -2.23 -6.14
C LEU A 146 -3.05 -0.71 -6.23
N VAL A 147 -3.32 -0.05 -5.10
CA VAL A 147 -3.50 1.42 -5.06
C VAL A 147 -2.20 2.15 -5.40
N LEU A 148 -1.04 1.67 -4.94
CA LEU A 148 0.25 2.22 -5.32
C LEU A 148 0.52 2.04 -6.82
N THR A 149 0.20 0.87 -7.38
CA THR A 149 0.33 0.59 -8.81
C THR A 149 -0.56 1.53 -9.64
N GLU A 150 -1.79 1.79 -9.17
CA GLU A 150 -2.71 2.74 -9.78
C GLU A 150 -2.15 4.16 -9.76
N ALA A 151 -1.65 4.62 -8.60
CA ALA A 151 -1.02 5.93 -8.45
C ALA A 151 0.19 6.11 -9.39
N ASN A 152 1.03 5.08 -9.49
CA ASN A 152 2.17 5.06 -10.41
C ASN A 152 1.72 5.27 -11.85
N SER A 153 0.66 4.58 -12.27
CA SER A 153 0.16 4.65 -13.65
C SER A 153 -0.36 6.05 -14.04
N LEU A 154 -0.86 6.82 -13.06
CA LEU A 154 -1.31 8.20 -13.27
C LEU A 154 -0.15 9.20 -13.33
N MET A 155 0.97 8.87 -12.66
CA MET A 155 2.15 9.73 -12.56
C MET A 155 3.18 9.47 -13.66
N ILE A 156 3.11 8.33 -14.36
CA ILE A 156 3.94 8.04 -15.53
C ILE A 156 3.35 8.77 -16.75
N PRO A 157 4.08 9.70 -17.38
CA PRO A 157 3.63 10.33 -18.62
C PRO A 157 3.44 9.24 -19.70
N LYS A 158 2.22 9.09 -20.22
CA LYS A 158 1.98 8.22 -21.38
C LYS A 158 2.69 8.83 -22.60
N ASP A 159 3.39 8.01 -23.39
CA ASP A 159 4.05 8.46 -24.60
C ASP A 159 3.02 9.12 -25.54
N CYS A 160 3.06 10.45 -25.62
CA CYS A 160 2.31 11.17 -26.64
C CYS A 160 2.99 10.92 -27.99
N SER A 161 2.67 9.80 -28.63
CA SER A 161 3.00 9.53 -30.03
C SER A 161 2.09 10.36 -30.94
N ALA A 162 2.19 11.68 -30.85
CA ALA A 162 1.68 12.63 -31.83
C ALA A 162 2.26 14.01 -31.53
N SER A 163 3.07 14.53 -32.46
CA SER A 163 3.68 15.86 -32.46
C SER A 163 4.94 16.02 -31.60
N GLY A 164 6.07 15.98 -32.30
CA GLY A 164 7.38 16.32 -31.73
C GLY A 164 7.34 17.70 -31.08
N ASN A 165 8.00 17.78 -29.92
CA ASN A 165 8.26 18.98 -29.11
C ASN A 165 7.31 19.27 -27.91
N GLY A 166 6.46 18.33 -27.49
CA GLY A 166 5.66 18.45 -26.27
C GLY A 166 6.43 18.04 -25.00
N VAL A 167 6.58 18.96 -24.04
CA VAL A 167 7.06 18.63 -22.68
C VAL A 167 6.16 17.55 -22.07
N ARG A 168 6.75 16.47 -21.54
CA ARG A 168 6.02 15.41 -20.80
C ARG A 168 5.43 15.99 -19.51
N VAL A 169 4.15 16.37 -19.53
CA VAL A 169 3.48 16.96 -18.36
C VAL A 169 2.27 16.11 -17.97
N VAL A 170 2.28 15.60 -16.74
CA VAL A 170 1.11 14.98 -16.10
C VAL A 170 0.04 16.05 -15.83
N SER A 171 -1.22 15.77 -16.16
CA SER A 171 -2.31 16.73 -15.95
C SER A 171 -2.50 17.07 -14.45
N THR A 172 -3.12 18.21 -14.14
CA THR A 172 -3.46 18.59 -12.75
C THR A 172 -4.39 17.59 -12.08
N ASP A 173 -5.31 17.00 -12.84
CA ASP A 173 -6.30 16.06 -12.30
C ASP A 173 -5.67 14.69 -12.02
N CYS A 174 -4.84 14.17 -12.93
CA CYS A 174 -4.08 12.94 -12.68
C CYS A 174 -3.16 13.06 -11.46
N ARG A 175 -2.60 14.26 -11.21
CA ARG A 175 -1.82 14.52 -9.98
C ARG A 175 -2.68 14.49 -8.72
N ARG A 176 -3.89 15.06 -8.76
CA ARG A 176 -4.81 15.04 -7.61
C ARG A 176 -5.25 13.62 -7.30
N ASP A 177 -5.64 12.87 -8.31
CA ASP A 177 -6.07 11.48 -8.16
C ASP A 177 -4.93 10.58 -7.64
N ALA A 178 -3.70 10.79 -8.13
CA ALA A 178 -2.52 10.10 -7.63
C ALA A 178 -2.24 10.41 -6.15
N VAL A 179 -2.42 11.67 -5.72
CA VAL A 179 -2.30 12.07 -4.31
C VAL A 179 -3.33 11.33 -3.45
N ASP A 180 -4.60 11.29 -3.86
CA ASP A 180 -5.65 10.61 -3.11
C ASP A 180 -5.36 9.09 -2.98
N LEU A 181 -4.84 8.47 -4.04
CA LEU A 181 -4.40 7.07 -4.02
C LEU A 181 -3.20 6.86 -3.09
N LEU A 182 -2.19 7.74 -3.10
CA LEU A 182 -1.03 7.65 -2.20
C LEU A 182 -1.44 7.77 -0.72
N LEU A 183 -2.34 8.71 -0.40
CA LEU A 183 -2.89 8.85 0.95
C LEU A 183 -3.68 7.59 1.37
N LYS A 184 -4.47 7.03 0.45
CA LYS A 184 -5.19 5.77 0.69
C LYS A 184 -4.24 4.60 0.94
N ALA A 185 -3.18 4.47 0.16
CA ALA A 185 -2.16 3.44 0.35
C ALA A 185 -1.44 3.60 1.70
N SER A 186 -1.07 4.82 2.08
CA SER A 186 -0.49 5.10 3.39
C SER A 186 -1.42 4.66 4.52
N GLY A 187 -2.72 4.96 4.41
CA GLY A 187 -3.72 4.55 5.41
C GLY A 187 -3.81 3.03 5.57
N TYR A 188 -3.75 2.26 4.48
CA TYR A 188 -3.70 0.80 4.54
C TYR A 188 -2.44 0.29 5.26
N LEU A 189 -1.27 0.82 4.91
CA LEU A 189 0.00 0.39 5.50
C LEU A 189 0.10 0.79 6.98
N GLU A 190 -0.36 1.99 7.34
CA GLU A 190 -0.42 2.44 8.73
C GLU A 190 -1.36 1.55 9.56
N PHE A 191 -2.51 1.17 9.00
CA PHE A 191 -3.44 0.23 9.64
C PHE A 191 -2.78 -1.14 9.89
N CYS A 192 -2.01 -1.65 8.92
CA CYS A 192 -1.25 -2.89 9.11
C CYS A 192 -0.30 -2.79 10.31
N VAL A 193 0.46 -1.70 10.43
CA VAL A 193 1.40 -1.50 11.55
C VAL A 193 0.68 -1.39 12.88
N ARG A 194 -0.34 -0.53 12.96
CA ARG A 194 -0.97 -0.15 14.24
C ARG A 194 -1.95 -1.19 14.77
N GLU A 195 -2.71 -1.84 13.89
CA GLU A 195 -3.85 -2.67 14.29
C GLU A 195 -3.64 -4.17 14.08
N ILE A 196 -2.80 -4.56 13.11
CA ILE A 196 -2.59 -5.97 12.76
C ILE A 196 -1.28 -6.48 13.34
N LEU A 197 -0.16 -5.85 13.01
CA LEU A 197 1.17 -6.31 13.46
C LEU A 197 1.32 -6.22 14.98
N THR A 198 0.64 -5.29 15.66
CA THR A 198 0.61 -5.23 17.13
C THR A 198 0.04 -6.49 17.78
N ARG A 199 -0.74 -7.31 17.04
CA ARG A 199 -1.32 -8.57 17.52
C ARG A 199 -0.38 -9.75 17.36
N PHE A 200 0.75 -9.59 16.66
CA PHE A 200 1.67 -10.69 16.39
C PHE A 200 2.76 -10.78 17.46
N PRO A 201 3.03 -11.99 17.99
CA PRO A 201 4.22 -12.22 18.78
C PRO A 201 5.48 -12.06 17.90
N PHE A 202 6.61 -11.77 18.55
CA PHE A 202 7.89 -11.54 17.88
C PHE A 202 8.31 -12.71 16.97
N ASP A 203 8.06 -13.95 17.40
CA ASP A 203 8.40 -15.17 16.64
C ASP A 203 7.65 -15.26 15.30
N ILE A 204 6.48 -14.63 15.20
CA ILE A 204 5.71 -14.53 13.96
C ILE A 204 6.24 -13.40 13.09
N LYS A 205 6.47 -12.22 13.68
CA LYS A 205 6.98 -11.05 12.95
C LYS A 205 8.32 -11.34 12.27
N SER A 206 9.23 -12.02 12.97
CA SER A 206 10.54 -12.39 12.44
C SER A 206 10.50 -13.38 11.27
N LYS A 207 9.38 -14.09 11.08
CA LYS A 207 9.15 -15.03 9.97
C LYS A 207 8.40 -14.39 8.80
N LEU A 208 7.96 -13.14 8.93
CA LEU A 208 7.32 -12.44 7.81
C LEU A 208 8.33 -12.24 6.67
N PRO A 209 7.85 -12.28 5.42
CA PRO A 209 8.66 -11.90 4.26
C PRO A 209 9.22 -10.49 4.39
N ASP A 210 10.37 -10.23 3.77
CA ASP A 210 11.08 -8.95 3.86
C ASP A 210 10.20 -7.73 3.55
N ASP A 211 9.34 -7.82 2.53
CA ASP A 211 8.42 -6.76 2.12
C ASP A 211 7.23 -6.55 3.08
N MET A 212 6.94 -7.53 3.94
CA MET A 212 5.89 -7.46 4.97
C MET A 212 6.45 -7.22 6.38
N GLN A 213 7.76 -7.00 6.51
CA GLN A 213 8.36 -6.65 7.79
C GLN A 213 7.80 -5.32 8.30
N GLU A 214 7.63 -5.20 9.62
CA GLU A 214 7.02 -4.03 10.26
C GLU A 214 7.73 -2.72 9.86
N SER A 215 9.06 -2.72 9.87
CA SER A 215 9.89 -1.59 9.47
C SER A 215 9.71 -1.21 8.00
N VAL A 216 9.54 -2.19 7.13
CA VAL A 216 9.34 -1.99 5.69
C VAL A 216 7.96 -1.41 5.43
N ILE A 217 6.90 -1.99 6.00
CA ILE A 217 5.53 -1.46 5.90
C ILE A 217 5.46 -0.03 6.45
N GLN A 218 6.10 0.24 7.59
CA GLN A 218 6.13 1.58 8.18
C GLN A 218 6.85 2.60 7.28
N THR A 219 7.99 2.20 6.71
CA THR A 219 8.75 3.07 5.79
C THR A 219 7.93 3.37 4.55
N LEU A 220 7.26 2.38 3.99
CA LEU A 220 6.40 2.52 2.81
C LEU A 220 5.20 3.42 3.10
N SER A 221 4.59 3.33 4.29
CA SER A 221 3.55 4.26 4.74
C SER A 221 4.07 5.70 4.77
N ILE A 222 5.20 5.96 5.45
CA ILE A 222 5.77 7.31 5.58
C ILE A 222 6.13 7.89 4.21
N GLN A 223 6.74 7.08 3.35
CA GLN A 223 7.14 7.53 2.03
C GLN A 223 5.89 7.79 1.17
N ALA A 224 4.85 6.95 1.23
CA ALA A 224 3.59 7.17 0.50
C ALA A 224 2.90 8.46 0.96
N LEU A 225 2.90 8.71 2.26
CA LEU A 225 2.41 9.96 2.84
C LEU A 225 3.21 11.17 2.34
N GLY A 226 4.53 11.11 2.39
CA GLY A 226 5.40 12.20 1.96
C GLY A 226 5.34 12.51 0.46
N GLN A 227 4.88 11.57 -0.37
CA GLN A 227 4.61 11.81 -1.79
C GLN A 227 3.18 12.31 -2.05
N GLY A 228 2.26 12.08 -1.11
CA GLY A 228 0.87 12.56 -1.16
C GLY A 228 0.65 13.93 -0.51
N THR A 229 1.67 14.56 0.10
CA THR A 229 1.58 15.86 0.79
C THR A 229 2.58 16.86 0.25
#